data_AF-A0A812G4P0-F1
#
_entry.id   AF-A0A812G4P0-F1
#
_cell.length_a   1.000
_cell.length_b   1.000
_cell.length_c   1.000
_cell.angle_alpha   90.00
_cell.angle_beta   90.00
_cell.angle_gamma   90.00
#
_symmetry.space_group_name_H-M   'P 1'
#
loop_
_entity.id
_entity.type
_entity.pdbx_description
1 polymer ?
#
loop_
_entity_poly.entity_id
_entity_poly.type
_entity_poly.pdbx_seq_one_letter_code
_entity_poly.pdbx_strand_id
1 'polypeptide(L)'
;MVTVVNSKADVLKASQALAVNLNAAKGLQEVMKSNLGPRGTLKMLVGGAGQIKITKDGSVLLGEMQIQHPTASMIARAASAQDEFTGDGTTSSVMFIGELMKLAEQSLAEGLHPRLIAEGFELAREETVKFLDSFKVHMDDPLSDREKLVCVARTSLRTKIVPALADPMAEVVVDSVRMIKKQGSPLDLNMVEILHMKNKLITETRLIKGLVLDHGARHPDMPKKLENCYILTCNVSLEYEKSEVNAGFFYSSSEQREKLVDSERKFTDEKVKKIIELKRKVCTEENGRTFVVINQKGIDPPSLEMLAREERERALDGSQPFGSQCPSLLRPPVPSDSCSSNDPHLAQAIRGRAGNPGGRPLEPCSWPDKLGGVVEIPLEEEEAEEEAKPEMPEKRVPYSMHIVTQLPQHKHLHEESNARKFIEEKLVGAFENFEDLIRHVEVHLQVSPHFHREKRPDKVPKTTMTVDEEGDEVPMEVQQEAGHKMLTPFIVKATLTLANHHKVALTNPEKHAQPSLTEAVDHMTDVLRHSLREEKNRMISSKRKAQKNALADDMDGMLDDDYNLAVSNDMAESSPEENARMEALYERIEAAS
;
A
#
# COMPACT_ATOMS: atom_id res chain seq x y z
N MET A 1 13.27 -9.53 -52.35
CA MET A 1 13.50 -8.43 -51.40
C MET A 1 14.05 -9.08 -50.13
N VAL A 2 15.35 -8.98 -49.87
CA VAL A 2 15.93 -9.55 -48.66
C VAL A 2 15.52 -8.66 -47.51
N THR A 3 14.55 -9.09 -46.70
CA THR A 3 14.23 -8.43 -45.44
C THR A 3 15.37 -8.71 -44.48
N VAL A 4 16.12 -7.67 -44.11
CA VAL A 4 17.21 -7.71 -43.09
C VAL A 4 16.65 -7.92 -41.66
N VAL A 5 15.38 -8.30 -41.57
CA VAL A 5 14.63 -8.41 -40.33
C VAL A 5 14.46 -9.88 -39.99
N ASN A 6 14.31 -10.19 -38.72
CA ASN A 6 14.02 -11.53 -38.22
C ASN A 6 12.91 -12.20 -39.05
N SER A 7 13.07 -13.48 -39.41
CA SER A 7 12.15 -14.22 -40.29
C SER A 7 10.74 -14.35 -39.73
N LYS A 8 10.56 -14.17 -38.42
CA LYS A 8 9.25 -14.20 -37.72
C LYS A 8 8.65 -12.81 -37.47
N ALA A 9 9.30 -11.73 -37.91
CA ALA A 9 8.84 -10.37 -37.64
C ALA A 9 7.95 -9.84 -38.76
N ASP A 10 6.73 -9.45 -38.41
CA ASP A 10 5.84 -8.72 -39.30
C ASP A 10 6.26 -7.26 -39.37
N VAL A 11 6.59 -6.80 -40.58
CA VAL A 11 7.00 -5.40 -40.83
C VAL A 11 6.12 -4.79 -41.89
N LEU A 12 5.44 -3.71 -41.52
CA LEU A 12 4.68 -2.89 -42.44
C LEU A 12 5.58 -1.78 -43.01
N LYS A 13 5.52 -1.59 -44.34
CA LYS A 13 6.20 -0.46 -45.00
C LYS A 13 5.51 0.85 -44.66
N ALA A 14 6.22 1.98 -44.77
CA ALA A 14 5.73 3.29 -44.31
C ALA A 14 4.31 3.67 -44.79
N SER A 15 4.01 3.54 -46.09
CA SER A 15 2.68 3.87 -46.62
C SER A 15 1.59 2.92 -46.12
N GLN A 16 1.90 1.63 -46.02
CA GLN A 16 0.98 0.61 -45.51
C GLN A 16 0.73 0.78 -44.01
N ALA A 17 1.78 1.06 -43.24
CA ALA A 17 1.69 1.33 -41.80
C ALA A 17 0.80 2.55 -41.53
N LEU A 18 0.94 3.61 -42.34
CA LEU A 18 0.11 4.80 -42.23
C LEU A 18 -1.36 4.50 -42.52
N ALA A 19 -1.66 3.76 -43.59
CA ALA A 19 -3.05 3.36 -43.91
C ALA A 19 -3.67 2.50 -42.80
N VAL A 20 -2.90 1.55 -42.25
CA VAL A 20 -3.33 0.69 -41.14
C VAL A 20 -3.63 1.51 -39.88
N ASN A 21 -2.77 2.48 -39.55
CA ASN A 21 -2.97 3.38 -38.41
C ASN A 21 -4.22 4.26 -38.55
N LEU A 22 -4.45 4.82 -39.74
CA LEU A 22 -5.64 5.62 -40.04
C LEU A 22 -6.92 4.79 -39.91
N ASN A 23 -6.92 3.58 -40.47
CA ASN A 23 -8.07 2.68 -40.40
C ASN A 23 -8.37 2.26 -38.95
N ALA A 24 -7.35 2.03 -38.13
CA ALA A 24 -7.54 1.71 -36.72
C ALA A 24 -8.19 2.87 -35.95
N ALA A 25 -7.75 4.11 -36.19
CA ALA A 25 -8.34 5.30 -35.56
C ALA A 25 -9.81 5.50 -35.97
N LYS A 26 -10.11 5.36 -37.28
CA LYS A 26 -11.48 5.45 -37.81
C LYS A 26 -12.38 4.32 -37.30
N GLY A 27 -11.85 3.11 -37.21
CA GLY A 27 -12.58 1.96 -36.65
C GLY A 27 -12.99 2.22 -35.21
N LEU A 28 -12.07 2.75 -34.40
CA LEU A 28 -12.36 3.11 -33.00
C LEU A 28 -13.36 4.25 -32.90
N GLN A 29 -13.26 5.27 -33.77
CA GLN A 29 -14.21 6.36 -33.88
C GLN A 29 -15.63 5.85 -34.18
N GLU A 30 -15.80 4.97 -35.17
CA GLU A 30 -17.14 4.49 -35.55
C GLU A 30 -17.79 3.68 -34.43
N VAL A 31 -16.98 2.91 -33.68
CA VAL A 31 -17.47 2.27 -32.44
C VAL A 31 -17.94 3.35 -31.47
N MET A 32 -17.14 4.37 -31.18
CA MET A 32 -17.47 5.39 -30.15
C MET A 32 -18.57 6.37 -30.52
N LYS A 33 -18.81 6.60 -31.82
CA LYS A 33 -19.74 7.60 -32.34
C LYS A 33 -21.16 7.47 -31.78
N SER A 34 -21.64 6.24 -31.59
CA SER A 34 -22.98 6.00 -31.06
C SER A 34 -23.14 6.38 -29.58
N ASN A 35 -22.06 6.54 -28.82
CA ASN A 35 -22.10 6.89 -27.40
C ASN A 35 -22.19 8.42 -27.16
N LEU A 36 -21.85 9.25 -28.15
CA LEU A 36 -21.68 10.68 -27.96
C LEU A 36 -23.02 11.41 -27.72
N GLY A 37 -23.03 12.30 -26.73
CA GLY A 37 -24.15 13.21 -26.44
C GLY A 37 -25.31 12.57 -25.67
N PRO A 38 -26.32 13.34 -25.24
CA PRO A 38 -27.41 12.85 -24.39
C PRO A 38 -28.31 11.81 -25.09
N ARG A 39 -28.41 11.87 -26.42
CA ARG A 39 -29.13 10.88 -27.23
C ARG A 39 -28.30 9.67 -27.65
N GLY A 40 -27.03 9.60 -27.23
CA GLY A 40 -26.17 8.45 -27.49
C GLY A 40 -26.72 7.17 -26.82
N THR A 41 -26.44 6.04 -27.46
CA THR A 41 -26.87 4.71 -27.03
C THR A 41 -26.01 4.17 -25.90
N LEU A 42 -26.62 3.41 -24.99
CA LEU A 42 -25.90 2.62 -23.98
C LEU A 42 -25.38 1.33 -24.61
N LYS A 43 -24.17 0.93 -24.24
CA LYS A 43 -23.59 -0.35 -24.67
C LYS A 43 -23.53 -1.31 -23.51
N MET A 44 -23.99 -2.53 -23.76
CA MET A 44 -23.86 -3.65 -22.84
C MET A 44 -22.61 -4.44 -23.22
N LEU A 45 -21.69 -4.56 -22.28
CA LEU A 45 -20.49 -5.36 -22.36
C LEU A 45 -20.69 -6.61 -21.51
N VAL A 46 -20.34 -7.75 -22.08
CA VAL A 46 -20.36 -9.03 -21.39
C VAL A 46 -18.92 -9.53 -21.33
N GLY A 47 -18.35 -9.58 -20.13
CA GLY A 47 -17.01 -10.11 -19.93
C GLY A 47 -16.98 -11.64 -20.07
N GLY A 48 -15.78 -12.22 -20.21
CA GLY A 48 -15.62 -13.68 -20.35
C GLY A 48 -16.18 -14.49 -19.17
N ALA A 49 -16.22 -13.90 -17.98
CA ALA A 49 -16.83 -14.50 -16.78
C ALA A 49 -18.37 -14.31 -16.69
N GLY A 50 -19.00 -13.71 -17.70
CA GLY A 50 -20.43 -13.39 -17.71
C GLY A 50 -20.80 -12.12 -16.94
N GLN A 51 -19.83 -11.33 -16.48
CA GLN A 51 -20.11 -10.02 -15.88
C GLN A 51 -20.73 -9.07 -16.90
N ILE A 52 -21.87 -8.48 -16.58
CA ILE A 52 -22.58 -7.55 -17.46
C ILE A 52 -22.29 -6.12 -16.99
N LYS A 53 -21.69 -5.30 -17.84
CA LYS A 53 -21.47 -3.87 -17.61
C LYS A 53 -22.20 -3.07 -18.68
N ILE A 54 -23.11 -2.20 -18.25
CA ILE A 54 -23.82 -1.29 -19.16
C ILE A 54 -23.18 0.08 -18.99
N THR A 55 -22.60 0.62 -20.06
CA THR A 55 -21.95 1.93 -20.00
C THR A 55 -22.19 2.74 -21.26
N LYS A 56 -22.23 4.05 -21.07
CA LYS A 56 -22.10 5.04 -22.14
C LYS A 56 -20.74 5.70 -22.14
N ASP A 57 -20.04 5.64 -21.02
CA ASP A 57 -18.77 6.29 -20.84
C ASP A 57 -17.68 5.61 -21.68
N GLY A 58 -16.87 6.45 -22.33
CA GLY A 58 -15.78 6.03 -23.20
C GLY A 58 -14.64 5.38 -22.44
N SER A 59 -14.32 5.87 -21.24
CA SER A 59 -13.21 5.33 -20.42
C SER A 59 -13.50 3.89 -20.03
N VAL A 60 -14.66 3.64 -19.44
CA VAL A 60 -15.10 2.28 -19.07
C VAL A 60 -15.17 1.35 -20.28
N LEU A 61 -15.69 1.84 -21.41
CA LEU A 61 -15.78 1.03 -22.63
C LEU A 61 -14.39 0.63 -23.17
N LEU A 62 -13.43 1.58 -23.22
CA LEU A 62 -12.07 1.31 -23.69
C LEU A 62 -11.28 0.42 -22.75
N GLY A 63 -11.50 0.54 -21.44
CA GLY A 63 -10.84 -0.30 -20.43
C GLY A 63 -11.30 -1.76 -20.45
N GLU A 64 -12.58 -2.02 -20.75
CA GLU A 64 -13.13 -3.37 -20.82
C GLU A 64 -12.90 -4.05 -22.18
N MET A 65 -12.68 -3.29 -23.25
CA MET A 65 -12.41 -3.83 -24.59
C MET A 65 -10.97 -4.33 -24.72
N GLN A 66 -10.79 -5.56 -25.23
CA GLN A 66 -9.47 -6.10 -25.56
C GLN A 66 -9.00 -5.56 -26.92
N ILE A 67 -8.28 -4.43 -26.90
CA ILE A 67 -7.77 -3.79 -28.12
C ILE A 67 -6.45 -4.43 -28.55
N GLN A 68 -6.45 -5.11 -29.70
CA GLN A 68 -5.24 -5.74 -30.26
C GLN A 68 -4.36 -4.77 -31.05
N HIS A 69 -4.96 -3.81 -31.75
CA HIS A 69 -4.24 -2.91 -32.63
C HIS A 69 -3.41 -1.88 -31.82
N PRO A 70 -2.09 -1.73 -32.06
CA PRO A 70 -1.23 -0.88 -31.23
C PRO A 70 -1.66 0.59 -31.26
N THR A 71 -2.02 1.11 -32.43
CA THR A 71 -2.49 2.51 -32.58
C THR A 71 -3.80 2.77 -31.84
N ALA A 72 -4.75 1.85 -31.90
CA ALA A 72 -5.99 1.98 -31.13
C ALA A 72 -5.72 1.89 -29.62
N SER A 73 -4.76 1.07 -29.18
CA SER A 73 -4.33 1.02 -27.78
C SER A 73 -3.69 2.34 -27.32
N MET A 74 -2.88 2.99 -28.17
CA MET A 74 -2.34 4.33 -27.87
C MET A 74 -3.46 5.38 -27.74
N ILE A 75 -4.44 5.37 -28.64
CA ILE A 75 -5.60 6.28 -28.56
C ILE A 75 -6.42 6.02 -27.30
N ALA A 76 -6.61 4.74 -26.93
CA ALA A 76 -7.32 4.36 -25.72
C ALA A 76 -6.62 4.88 -24.47
N ARG A 77 -5.29 4.75 -24.38
CA ARG A 77 -4.49 5.31 -23.28
C ARG A 77 -4.59 6.83 -23.19
N ALA A 78 -4.60 7.53 -24.32
CA ALA A 78 -4.79 8.98 -24.33
C ALA A 78 -6.19 9.37 -23.79
N ALA A 79 -7.22 8.59 -24.12
CA ALA A 79 -8.57 8.80 -23.59
C ALA A 79 -8.66 8.49 -22.08
N SER A 80 -7.99 7.44 -21.60
CA SER A 80 -7.88 7.15 -20.17
C SER A 80 -7.14 8.24 -19.41
N ALA A 81 -6.05 8.78 -19.96
CA ALA A 81 -5.35 9.91 -19.36
C ALA A 81 -6.25 11.15 -19.26
N GLN A 82 -7.06 11.42 -20.29
CA GLN A 82 -8.05 12.52 -20.24
C GLN A 82 -9.05 12.34 -19.09
N ASP A 83 -9.50 11.10 -18.86
CA ASP A 83 -10.41 10.74 -17.77
C ASP A 83 -9.77 11.00 -16.40
N GLU A 84 -8.52 10.61 -16.20
CA GLU A 84 -7.81 10.81 -14.94
C GLU A 84 -7.61 12.30 -14.59
N PHE A 85 -7.32 13.15 -15.57
CA PHE A 85 -7.10 14.58 -15.33
C PHE A 85 -8.38 15.41 -15.27
N THR A 86 -9.38 15.08 -16.09
CA THR A 86 -10.59 15.93 -16.24
C THR A 86 -11.89 15.23 -15.88
N GLY A 87 -11.95 13.89 -15.96
CA GLY A 87 -13.14 13.09 -15.65
C GLY A 87 -14.29 13.20 -16.66
N ASP A 88 -14.11 13.89 -17.79
CA ASP A 88 -15.12 13.99 -18.85
C ASP A 88 -14.46 14.14 -20.23
N GLY A 89 -15.24 14.00 -21.31
CA GLY A 89 -14.76 14.24 -22.67
C GLY A 89 -13.95 13.11 -23.29
N THR A 90 -13.89 11.95 -22.63
CA THR A 90 -13.17 10.74 -23.11
C THR A 90 -13.62 10.30 -24.50
N THR A 91 -14.93 10.21 -24.73
CA THR A 91 -15.52 9.89 -26.03
C THR A 91 -15.20 10.97 -27.06
N SER A 92 -15.30 12.25 -26.69
CA SER A 92 -15.02 13.37 -27.58
C SER A 92 -13.57 13.38 -28.05
N SER A 93 -12.61 13.07 -27.17
CA SER A 93 -11.19 12.98 -27.52
C SER A 93 -10.92 11.90 -28.56
N VAL A 94 -11.52 10.71 -28.42
CA VAL A 94 -11.39 9.63 -29.41
C VAL A 94 -12.04 10.04 -30.74
N MET A 95 -13.22 10.65 -30.69
CA MET A 95 -13.91 11.15 -31.88
C MET A 95 -13.10 12.21 -32.62
N PHE A 96 -12.48 13.12 -31.88
CA PHE A 96 -11.65 14.19 -32.41
C PHE A 96 -10.40 13.65 -33.10
N ILE A 97 -9.70 12.70 -32.45
CA ILE A 97 -8.54 12.04 -33.06
C ILE A 97 -8.96 11.29 -34.34
N GLY A 98 -10.07 10.56 -34.30
CA GLY A 98 -10.58 9.84 -35.48
C GLY A 98 -10.86 10.75 -36.67
N GLU A 99 -11.52 11.89 -36.43
CA GLU A 99 -11.85 12.84 -37.50
C GLU A 99 -10.61 13.57 -38.01
N LEU A 100 -9.66 13.95 -37.13
CA LEU A 100 -8.37 14.52 -37.56
C LEU A 100 -7.60 13.57 -38.46
N MET A 101 -7.56 12.27 -38.11
CA MET A 101 -6.92 11.24 -38.92
C MET A 101 -7.61 11.07 -40.27
N LYS A 102 -8.95 11.12 -40.30
CA LYS A 102 -9.73 11.05 -41.55
C LYS A 102 -9.48 12.25 -42.47
N LEU A 103 -9.37 13.46 -41.93
CA LEU A 103 -9.00 14.65 -42.71
C LEU A 103 -7.56 14.57 -43.20
N ALA A 104 -6.64 14.11 -42.35
CA ALA A 104 -5.24 13.91 -42.74
C ALA A 104 -5.10 12.91 -43.89
N GLU A 105 -5.93 11.86 -43.94
CA GLU A 105 -5.93 10.92 -45.07
C GLU A 105 -6.25 11.59 -46.41
N GLN A 106 -7.20 12.54 -46.44
CA GLN A 106 -7.53 13.27 -47.67
C GLN A 106 -6.33 14.08 -48.17
N SER A 107 -5.69 14.82 -47.27
CA SER A 107 -4.47 15.57 -47.55
C SER A 107 -3.30 14.68 -47.99
N LEU A 108 -3.18 13.48 -47.41
CA LEU A 108 -2.18 12.50 -47.81
C LEU A 108 -2.47 11.89 -49.19
N ALA A 109 -3.74 11.72 -49.55
CA ALA A 109 -4.14 11.26 -50.88
C ALA A 109 -3.81 12.30 -51.98
N GLU A 110 -3.80 13.59 -51.63
CA GLU A 110 -3.33 14.67 -52.50
C GLU A 110 -1.79 14.72 -52.65
N GLY A 111 -1.06 13.90 -51.90
CA GLY A 111 0.40 13.79 -51.98
C GLY A 111 1.17 14.71 -51.03
N LEU A 112 0.51 15.31 -50.04
CA LEU A 112 1.19 16.09 -49.00
C LEU A 112 2.04 15.19 -48.11
N HIS A 113 3.22 15.68 -47.71
CA HIS A 113 4.08 14.95 -46.80
C HIS A 113 3.50 14.99 -45.36
N PRO A 114 3.40 13.85 -44.63
CA PRO A 114 2.78 13.79 -43.30
C PRO A 114 3.33 14.81 -42.28
N ARG A 115 4.62 15.12 -42.41
CA ARG A 115 5.29 16.14 -41.57
C ARG A 115 4.65 17.53 -41.67
N LEU A 116 4.29 17.96 -42.88
CA LEU A 116 3.66 19.28 -43.09
C LEU A 116 2.26 19.33 -42.46
N ILE A 117 1.54 18.21 -42.48
CA ILE A 117 0.22 18.09 -41.84
C ILE A 117 0.38 18.19 -40.31
N ALA A 118 1.38 17.51 -39.74
CA ALA A 118 1.67 17.59 -38.31
C ALA A 118 2.08 19.01 -37.87
N GLU A 119 2.96 19.67 -38.64
CA GLU A 119 3.33 21.08 -38.41
C GLU A 119 2.10 22.00 -38.50
N GLY A 120 1.20 21.77 -39.46
CA GLY A 120 -0.06 22.49 -39.59
C GLY A 120 -1.01 22.28 -38.39
N PHE A 121 -1.09 21.06 -37.84
CA PHE A 121 -1.87 20.79 -36.64
C PHE A 121 -1.31 21.46 -35.39
N GLU A 122 0.02 21.57 -35.27
CA GLU A 122 0.64 22.26 -34.14
C GLU A 122 0.34 23.77 -34.18
N LEU A 123 0.46 24.39 -35.35
CA LEU A 123 0.08 25.80 -35.54
C LEU A 123 -1.41 26.02 -35.26
N ALA A 124 -2.28 25.12 -35.71
CA ALA A 124 -3.71 25.20 -35.45
C ALA A 124 -4.03 25.04 -33.95
N ARG A 125 -3.30 24.17 -33.24
CA ARG A 125 -3.45 23.97 -31.78
C ARG A 125 -3.15 25.26 -31.03
N GLU A 126 -2.03 25.93 -31.35
CA GLU A 126 -1.64 27.18 -30.71
C GLU A 126 -2.70 28.28 -30.87
N GLU A 127 -3.20 28.48 -32.09
CA GLU A 127 -4.27 29.46 -32.36
C GLU A 127 -5.60 29.07 -31.70
N THR A 128 -5.92 27.79 -31.64
CA THR A 128 -7.14 27.30 -30.97
C THR A 128 -7.11 27.58 -29.47
N VAL A 129 -5.94 27.42 -28.83
CA VAL A 129 -5.77 27.74 -27.39
C VAL A 129 -5.93 29.25 -27.15
N LYS A 130 -5.32 30.09 -27.99
CA LYS A 130 -5.50 31.56 -27.91
C LYS A 130 -6.97 31.95 -28.07
N PHE A 131 -7.66 31.33 -29.03
CA PHE A 131 -9.09 31.56 -29.24
C PHE A 131 -9.92 31.11 -28.03
N LEU A 132 -9.63 29.95 -27.45
CA LEU A 132 -10.34 29.44 -26.28
C LEU A 132 -10.23 30.39 -25.07
N ASP A 133 -9.06 31.00 -24.87
CA ASP A 133 -8.86 32.01 -23.83
C ASP A 133 -9.69 33.27 -24.04
N SER A 134 -9.95 33.66 -25.30
CA SER A 134 -10.85 34.78 -25.61
C SER A 134 -12.34 34.41 -25.56
N PHE A 135 -12.65 33.13 -25.78
CA PHE A 135 -14.02 32.63 -25.88
C PHE A 135 -14.62 32.26 -24.51
N LYS A 136 -13.79 31.90 -23.53
CA LYS A 136 -14.25 31.54 -22.19
C LYS A 136 -14.91 32.74 -21.50
N VAL A 137 -16.04 32.47 -20.84
CA VAL A 137 -16.73 33.47 -20.01
C VAL A 137 -16.21 33.34 -18.58
N HIS A 138 -15.56 34.40 -18.09
CA HIS A 138 -15.10 34.45 -16.70
C HIS A 138 -16.28 34.49 -15.72
N MET A 139 -16.19 33.71 -14.65
CA MET A 139 -17.12 33.79 -13.52
C MET A 139 -16.39 34.41 -12.33
N ASP A 140 -16.95 35.51 -11.80
CA ASP A 140 -16.32 36.31 -10.73
C ASP A 140 -16.30 35.55 -9.38
N ASP A 141 -17.37 34.83 -9.04
CA ASP A 141 -17.42 33.93 -7.89
C ASP A 141 -17.96 32.53 -8.30
N PRO A 142 -17.08 31.51 -8.37
CA PRO A 142 -17.47 30.15 -8.73
C PRO A 142 -18.40 29.45 -7.73
N LEU A 143 -18.50 29.95 -6.50
CA LEU A 143 -19.20 29.29 -5.38
C LEU A 143 -20.50 30.00 -4.95
N SER A 144 -20.71 31.25 -5.35
CA SER A 144 -21.95 31.98 -5.04
C SER A 144 -23.15 31.42 -5.80
N ASP A 145 -22.95 31.04 -7.07
CA ASP A 145 -24.03 30.79 -8.01
C ASP A 145 -24.38 29.30 -8.10
N ARG A 146 -25.16 28.82 -7.12
CA ARG A 146 -25.65 27.44 -7.07
C ARG A 146 -26.33 27.02 -8.38
N GLU A 147 -27.15 27.89 -8.98
CA GLU A 147 -27.91 27.56 -10.18
C GLU A 147 -27.01 27.26 -11.39
N LYS A 148 -25.92 28.02 -11.56
CA LYS A 148 -24.96 27.79 -12.65
C LYS A 148 -24.23 26.46 -12.46
N LEU A 149 -23.82 26.15 -11.24
CA LEU A 149 -23.20 24.85 -10.92
C LEU A 149 -24.16 23.68 -11.19
N VAL A 150 -25.45 23.84 -10.85
CA VAL A 150 -26.47 22.83 -11.17
C VAL A 150 -26.63 22.68 -12.68
N CYS A 151 -26.59 23.76 -13.46
CA CYS A 151 -26.61 23.67 -14.92
C CYS A 151 -25.40 22.90 -15.48
N VAL A 152 -24.20 23.11 -14.93
CA VAL A 152 -22.99 22.36 -15.31
C VAL A 152 -23.15 20.87 -14.96
N ALA A 153 -23.57 20.56 -13.73
CA ALA A 153 -23.81 19.18 -13.29
C ALA A 153 -24.89 18.47 -14.13
N ARG A 154 -25.99 19.16 -14.45
CA ARG A 154 -27.05 18.66 -15.34
C ARG A 154 -26.50 18.35 -16.72
N THR A 155 -25.64 19.21 -17.27
CA THR A 155 -25.05 19.01 -18.59
C THR A 155 -24.22 17.74 -18.63
N SER A 156 -23.36 17.52 -17.63
CA SER A 156 -22.56 16.31 -17.54
C SER A 156 -23.41 15.07 -17.28
N LEU A 157 -24.36 15.10 -16.34
CA LEU A 157 -25.15 13.92 -15.98
C LEU A 157 -26.14 13.49 -17.07
N ARG A 158 -26.73 14.43 -17.81
CA ARG A 158 -27.66 14.13 -18.91
C ARG A 158 -27.00 13.37 -20.06
N THR A 159 -25.67 13.38 -20.17
CA THR A 159 -25.00 12.53 -21.16
C THR A 159 -24.95 11.07 -20.73
N LYS A 160 -24.94 10.77 -19.43
CA LYS A 160 -24.80 9.40 -18.91
C LYS A 160 -26.12 8.77 -18.49
N ILE A 161 -27.05 9.57 -17.97
CA ILE A 161 -28.30 9.10 -17.33
C ILE A 161 -29.51 9.74 -18.02
N VAL A 162 -30.68 9.08 -17.90
CA VAL A 162 -31.97 9.62 -18.33
C VAL A 162 -32.25 10.97 -17.66
N PRO A 163 -32.71 12.01 -18.40
CA PRO A 163 -32.89 13.35 -17.85
C PRO A 163 -33.74 13.43 -16.57
N ALA A 164 -34.82 12.64 -16.48
CA ALA A 164 -35.70 12.60 -15.31
C ALA A 164 -34.98 12.21 -14.00
N LEU A 165 -33.91 11.43 -14.09
CA LEU A 165 -33.09 11.03 -12.96
C LEU A 165 -31.85 11.93 -12.80
N ALA A 166 -31.32 12.46 -13.90
CA ALA A 166 -30.15 13.35 -13.88
C ALA A 166 -30.42 14.67 -13.14
N ASP A 167 -31.62 15.24 -13.27
CA ASP A 167 -31.95 16.54 -12.67
C ASP A 167 -31.93 16.53 -11.12
N PRO A 168 -32.57 15.58 -10.40
CA PRO A 168 -32.44 15.51 -8.93
C PRO A 168 -31.03 15.10 -8.49
N MET A 169 -30.33 14.24 -9.24
CA MET A 169 -28.95 13.87 -8.93
C MET A 169 -27.99 15.05 -9.07
N ALA A 170 -28.22 15.97 -10.02
CA ALA A 170 -27.40 17.15 -10.19
C ALA A 170 -27.42 18.06 -8.96
N GLU A 171 -28.58 18.21 -8.32
CA GLU A 171 -28.71 19.00 -7.09
C GLU A 171 -27.94 18.36 -5.95
N VAL A 172 -28.05 17.03 -5.80
CA VAL A 172 -27.28 16.25 -4.83
C VAL A 172 -25.78 16.43 -5.04
N VAL A 173 -25.27 16.32 -6.27
CA VAL A 173 -23.84 16.46 -6.57
C VAL A 173 -23.32 17.86 -6.23
N VAL A 174 -24.07 18.92 -6.58
CA VAL A 174 -23.67 20.30 -6.29
C VAL A 174 -23.66 20.57 -4.79
N ASP A 175 -24.68 20.10 -4.07
CA ASP A 175 -24.76 20.27 -2.62
C ASP A 175 -23.63 19.50 -1.90
N SER A 176 -23.21 18.34 -2.40
CA SER A 176 -22.03 17.60 -1.90
C SER A 176 -20.72 18.38 -2.10
N VAL A 177 -20.47 18.88 -3.32
CA VAL A 177 -19.22 19.61 -3.64
C VAL A 177 -19.13 20.90 -2.83
N ARG A 178 -20.25 21.61 -2.66
CA ARG A 178 -20.30 22.85 -1.86
C ARG A 178 -20.00 22.61 -0.39
N MET A 179 -20.39 21.46 0.16
CA MET A 179 -20.12 21.11 1.55
C MET A 179 -18.63 20.90 1.82
N ILE A 180 -17.91 20.32 0.86
CA ILE A 180 -16.49 19.96 1.01
C ILE A 180 -15.59 21.18 0.82
N LYS A 181 -16.02 22.13 -0.03
CA LYS A 181 -15.18 23.28 -0.36
C LYS A 181 -15.00 24.22 0.84
N LYS A 182 -13.85 24.11 1.51
CA LYS A 182 -13.38 25.09 2.49
C LYS A 182 -12.72 26.28 1.78
N GLN A 183 -12.84 27.47 2.35
CA GLN A 183 -12.17 28.65 1.81
C GLN A 183 -10.64 28.44 1.88
N GLY A 184 -9.96 28.56 0.73
CA GLY A 184 -8.49 28.47 0.65
C GLY A 184 -7.88 27.07 0.48
N SER A 185 -8.64 25.97 0.62
CA SER A 185 -8.10 24.61 0.40
C SER A 185 -8.38 24.08 -1.01
N PRO A 186 -7.53 23.20 -1.57
CA PRO A 186 -7.89 22.42 -2.75
C PRO A 186 -9.12 21.56 -2.45
N LEU A 187 -9.90 21.26 -3.49
CA LEU A 187 -11.07 20.39 -3.38
C LEU A 187 -10.57 18.94 -3.30
N ASP A 188 -10.91 18.23 -2.22
CA ASP A 188 -10.63 16.80 -2.10
C ASP A 188 -11.91 16.00 -2.39
N LEU A 189 -11.90 15.24 -3.49
CA LEU A 189 -13.04 14.42 -3.90
C LEU A 189 -13.19 13.16 -3.04
N ASN A 190 -12.14 12.73 -2.32
CA ASN A 190 -12.20 11.55 -1.46
C ASN A 190 -13.12 11.75 -0.25
N MET A 191 -13.44 13.00 0.09
CA MET A 191 -14.43 13.34 1.11
C MET A 191 -15.87 13.01 0.68
N VAL A 192 -16.13 12.79 -0.62
CA VAL A 192 -17.41 12.28 -1.12
C VAL A 192 -17.33 10.75 -1.19
N GLU A 193 -18.04 10.07 -0.30
CA GLU A 193 -18.19 8.62 -0.37
C GLU A 193 -19.46 8.23 -1.13
N ILE A 194 -19.34 7.27 -2.05
CA ILE A 194 -20.46 6.76 -2.86
C ILE A 194 -20.76 5.32 -2.42
N LEU A 195 -21.79 5.17 -1.58
CA LEU A 195 -22.23 3.89 -1.06
C LEU A 195 -23.40 3.31 -1.87
N HIS A 196 -23.23 2.08 -2.35
CA HIS A 196 -24.20 1.43 -3.24
C HIS A 196 -25.11 0.45 -2.47
N MET A 197 -26.40 0.79 -2.35
CA MET A 197 -27.40 -0.10 -1.76
C MET A 197 -28.19 -0.85 -2.84
N LYS A 198 -28.12 -2.20 -2.83
CA LYS A 198 -28.75 -3.03 -3.87
C LYS A 198 -30.30 -3.10 -3.81
N ASN A 199 -30.90 -2.83 -2.66
CA ASN A 199 -32.30 -3.19 -2.39
C ASN A 199 -33.31 -2.05 -2.70
N LYS A 200 -32.87 -0.93 -3.30
CA LYS A 200 -33.68 0.28 -3.49
C LYS A 200 -33.71 0.76 -4.94
N LEU A 201 -34.65 1.65 -5.23
CA LEU A 201 -34.77 2.30 -6.53
C LEU A 201 -33.72 3.43 -6.68
N ILE A 202 -33.30 3.68 -7.92
CA ILE A 202 -32.29 4.69 -8.25
C ILE A 202 -32.79 6.11 -7.90
N THR A 203 -34.09 6.33 -7.98
CA THR A 203 -34.75 7.61 -7.63
C THR A 203 -34.69 7.96 -6.15
N GLU A 204 -34.38 6.98 -5.27
CA GLU A 204 -34.27 7.20 -3.83
C GLU A 204 -32.85 7.60 -3.39
N THR A 205 -31.93 7.81 -4.34
CA THR A 205 -30.58 8.28 -4.05
C THR A 205 -30.65 9.64 -3.34
N ARG A 206 -30.00 9.76 -2.19
CA ARG A 206 -30.04 10.96 -1.36
C ARG A 206 -28.65 11.32 -0.85
N LEU A 207 -28.40 12.61 -0.73
CA LEU A 207 -27.24 13.12 0.00
C LEU A 207 -27.49 12.97 1.50
N ILE A 208 -26.56 12.33 2.20
CA ILE A 208 -26.52 12.32 3.65
C ILE A 208 -25.41 13.29 4.06
N LYS A 209 -25.76 14.28 4.89
CA LYS A 209 -24.82 15.29 5.40
C LYS A 209 -24.00 14.70 6.55
N GLY A 210 -23.17 13.71 6.23
CA GLY A 210 -22.41 12.90 7.18
C GLY A 210 -21.83 11.67 6.48
N LEU A 211 -21.31 10.73 7.26
CA LEU A 211 -20.73 9.49 6.76
C LEU A 211 -21.74 8.34 6.89
N VAL A 212 -21.84 7.50 5.85
CA VAL A 212 -22.65 6.29 5.87
C VAL A 212 -21.71 5.11 5.87
N LEU A 213 -21.90 4.20 6.81
CA LEU A 213 -21.02 3.05 6.99
C LEU A 213 -21.71 1.79 6.46
N ASP A 214 -20.93 0.90 5.84
CA ASP A 214 -21.44 -0.37 5.29
C ASP A 214 -21.91 -1.35 6.36
N HIS A 215 -21.44 -1.19 7.59
CA HIS A 215 -21.69 -2.11 8.69
C HIS A 215 -22.35 -1.39 9.86
N GLY A 216 -23.37 -2.05 10.42
CA GLY A 216 -24.06 -1.62 11.62
C GLY A 216 -23.75 -2.52 12.81
N ALA A 217 -24.55 -2.36 13.87
CA ALA A 217 -24.46 -3.16 15.09
C ALA A 217 -24.52 -4.67 14.80
N ARG A 218 -23.55 -5.42 15.35
CA ARG A 218 -23.46 -6.88 15.19
C ARG A 218 -24.19 -7.64 16.29
N HIS A 219 -24.21 -7.11 17.51
CA HIS A 219 -24.87 -7.73 18.64
C HIS A 219 -26.36 -7.33 18.68
N PRO A 220 -27.31 -8.25 18.94
CA PRO A 220 -28.74 -7.94 18.92
C PRO A 220 -29.17 -6.95 20.02
N ASP A 221 -28.49 -6.99 21.16
CA ASP A 221 -28.77 -6.10 22.29
C ASP A 221 -28.18 -4.69 22.10
N MET A 222 -27.35 -4.47 21.07
CA MET A 222 -26.87 -3.13 20.74
C MET A 222 -28.00 -2.33 20.09
N PRO A 223 -28.30 -1.12 20.57
CA PRO A 223 -29.47 -0.41 20.02
C PRO A 223 -29.25 0.21 18.65
N LYS A 224 -30.38 0.36 17.94
CA LYS A 224 -30.41 0.60 16.49
C LYS A 224 -30.36 2.07 16.10
N LYS A 225 -30.82 2.96 16.99
CA LYS A 225 -30.88 4.40 16.75
C LYS A 225 -30.24 5.14 17.91
N LEU A 226 -29.49 6.18 17.58
CA LEU A 226 -28.77 7.01 18.54
C LEU A 226 -28.88 8.49 18.22
N GLU A 227 -28.95 9.30 19.27
CA GLU A 227 -29.03 10.75 19.20
C GLU A 227 -27.88 11.36 20.03
N ASN A 228 -27.24 12.40 19.51
CA ASN A 228 -26.16 13.15 20.16
C ASN A 228 -25.02 12.26 20.73
N CYS A 229 -24.20 11.69 19.86
CA CYS A 229 -23.15 10.74 20.24
C CYS A 229 -21.74 11.33 20.17
N TYR A 230 -20.91 10.92 21.11
CA TYR A 230 -19.47 10.92 20.95
C TYR A 230 -19.04 9.71 20.13
N ILE A 231 -18.10 9.92 19.22
CA ILE A 231 -17.58 8.88 18.34
C ILE A 231 -16.12 8.66 18.70
N LEU A 232 -15.78 7.46 19.14
CA LEU A 232 -14.41 7.00 19.33
C LEU A 232 -13.98 6.21 18.10
N THR A 233 -12.90 6.64 17.46
CA THR A 233 -12.28 5.91 16.35
C THR A 233 -11.02 5.19 16.83
N CYS A 234 -10.99 3.87 16.65
CA CYS A 234 -9.86 3.02 17.03
C CYS A 234 -9.28 2.29 15.82
N ASN A 235 -7.98 1.99 15.88
CA ASN A 235 -7.28 1.11 14.94
C ASN A 235 -6.60 -0.07 15.66
N VAL A 236 -7.08 -0.41 16.86
CA VAL A 236 -6.53 -1.48 17.70
C VAL A 236 -7.43 -2.70 17.59
N SER A 237 -6.88 -3.91 17.53
CA SER A 237 -7.71 -5.11 17.47
C SER A 237 -8.32 -5.37 18.84
N LEU A 238 -9.63 -5.59 18.85
CA LEU A 238 -10.40 -6.07 20.00
C LEU A 238 -10.76 -7.54 19.81
N GLU A 239 -9.91 -8.28 19.10
CA GLU A 239 -10.03 -9.71 18.90
C GLU A 239 -8.91 -10.43 19.63
N TYR A 240 -9.07 -11.75 19.76
CA TYR A 240 -7.99 -12.62 20.16
C TYR A 240 -6.85 -12.54 19.13
N GLU A 241 -5.73 -11.94 19.54
CA GLU A 241 -4.53 -11.82 18.73
C GLU A 241 -3.58 -12.98 19.07
N LYS A 242 -3.13 -13.71 18.05
CA LYS A 242 -2.01 -14.63 18.20
C LYS A 242 -0.71 -13.83 18.19
N SER A 243 0.30 -14.33 18.90
CA SER A 243 1.64 -13.78 18.82
C SER A 243 2.19 -13.91 17.39
N GLU A 244 2.88 -12.86 16.92
CA GLU A 244 3.51 -12.87 15.59
C GLU A 244 4.62 -13.92 15.48
N VAL A 245 5.31 -14.16 16.60
CA VAL A 245 6.24 -15.28 16.75
C VAL A 245 5.42 -16.53 17.06
N ASN A 246 5.78 -17.66 16.44
CA ASN A 246 5.20 -18.96 16.75
C ASN A 246 5.49 -19.35 18.22
N ALA A 247 4.61 -18.94 19.13
CA ALA A 247 4.64 -19.35 20.53
C ALA A 247 3.72 -20.55 20.70
N GLY A 248 4.27 -21.66 21.20
CA GLY A 248 3.52 -22.82 21.63
C GLY A 248 3.46 -22.84 23.15
N PHE A 249 2.27 -22.99 23.71
CA PHE A 249 2.11 -23.17 25.15
C PHE A 249 2.18 -24.65 25.50
N PHE A 250 3.02 -24.99 26.48
CA PHE A 250 3.09 -26.32 27.07
C PHE A 250 2.43 -26.26 28.45
N TYR A 251 1.46 -27.14 28.70
CA TYR A 251 0.78 -27.26 29.98
C TYR A 251 0.76 -28.73 30.41
N SER A 252 0.95 -28.98 31.71
CA SER A 252 0.95 -30.34 32.28
C SER A 252 -0.34 -30.65 33.05
N SER A 253 -1.10 -29.64 33.46
CA SER A 253 -2.34 -29.78 34.23
C SER A 253 -3.53 -29.09 33.54
N SER A 254 -4.75 -29.61 33.77
CA SER A 254 -6.00 -29.02 33.25
C SER A 254 -6.23 -27.60 33.77
N GLU A 255 -5.92 -27.34 35.05
CA GLU A 255 -6.10 -26.02 35.67
C GLU A 255 -5.16 -24.97 35.05
N GLN A 256 -3.95 -25.38 34.67
CA GLN A 256 -2.99 -24.48 34.00
C GLN A 256 -3.49 -24.09 32.61
N ARG A 257 -4.14 -25.02 31.90
CA ARG A 257 -4.74 -24.74 30.59
C ARG A 257 -5.82 -23.67 30.68
N GLU A 258 -6.71 -23.76 31.67
CA GLU A 258 -7.77 -22.76 31.88
C GLU A 258 -7.20 -21.38 32.21
N LYS A 259 -6.23 -21.32 33.13
CA LYS A 259 -5.55 -20.06 33.48
C LYS A 259 -4.85 -19.40 32.29
N LEU A 260 -4.27 -20.18 31.38
CA LEU A 260 -3.64 -19.65 30.18
C LEU A 260 -4.66 -19.05 29.22
N VAL A 261 -5.77 -19.75 28.97
CA VAL A 261 -6.88 -19.23 28.13
C VAL A 261 -7.42 -17.92 28.70
N ASP A 262 -7.59 -17.84 30.03
CA ASP A 262 -7.99 -16.60 30.70
C ASP A 262 -6.93 -15.51 30.57
N SER A 263 -5.64 -15.85 30.70
CA SER A 263 -4.56 -14.86 30.61
C SER A 263 -4.43 -14.23 29.23
N GLU A 264 -4.64 -15.00 28.16
CA GLU A 264 -4.63 -14.46 26.80
C GLU A 264 -5.82 -13.53 26.58
N ARG A 265 -6.99 -13.88 27.14
CA ARG A 265 -8.20 -13.04 27.07
C ARG A 265 -8.12 -11.78 27.90
N LYS A 266 -7.47 -11.83 29.07
CA LYS A 266 -7.30 -10.66 29.96
C LYS A 266 -6.73 -9.46 29.21
N PHE A 267 -5.79 -9.68 28.29
CA PHE A 267 -5.21 -8.61 27.49
C PHE A 267 -6.24 -7.88 26.63
N THR A 268 -7.13 -8.62 25.95
CA THR A 268 -8.23 -8.03 25.16
C THR A 268 -9.28 -7.39 26.06
N ASP A 269 -9.64 -8.06 27.17
CA ASP A 269 -10.61 -7.55 28.14
C ASP A 269 -10.16 -6.23 28.78
N GLU A 270 -8.86 -6.09 29.08
CA GLU A 270 -8.28 -4.85 29.61
C GLU A 270 -8.41 -3.68 28.63
N LYS A 271 -8.20 -3.91 27.32
CA LYS A 271 -8.43 -2.89 26.28
C LYS A 271 -9.88 -2.44 26.27
N VAL A 272 -10.82 -3.39 26.33
CA VAL A 272 -12.26 -3.09 26.33
C VAL A 272 -12.69 -2.36 27.61
N LYS A 273 -12.15 -2.76 28.77
CA LYS A 273 -12.39 -2.07 30.06
C LYS A 273 -11.95 -0.62 30.01
N LYS A 274 -10.80 -0.31 29.43
CA LYS A 274 -10.34 1.09 29.24
C LYS A 274 -11.32 1.90 28.40
N ILE A 275 -11.91 1.31 27.35
CA ILE A 275 -12.94 1.96 26.53
C ILE A 275 -14.21 2.20 27.35
N ILE A 276 -14.62 1.23 28.18
CA ILE A 276 -15.77 1.36 29.08
C ILE A 276 -15.52 2.46 30.14
N GLU A 277 -14.32 2.53 30.70
CA GLU A 277 -13.92 3.58 31.64
C GLU A 277 -13.99 4.97 30.98
N LEU A 278 -13.48 5.11 29.76
CA LEU A 278 -13.59 6.34 28.98
C LEU A 278 -15.06 6.72 28.77
N LYS A 279 -15.89 5.75 28.36
CA LYS A 279 -17.33 5.95 28.21
C LYS A 279 -17.96 6.45 29.51
N ARG A 280 -17.63 5.86 30.66
CA ARG A 280 -18.17 6.28 31.97
C ARG A 280 -17.76 7.70 32.35
N LYS A 281 -16.53 8.11 32.02
CA LYS A 281 -16.03 9.47 32.28
C LYS A 281 -16.74 10.52 31.41
N VAL A 282 -16.97 10.21 30.14
CA VAL A 282 -17.52 11.17 29.17
C VAL A 282 -19.05 11.23 29.21
N CYS A 283 -19.71 10.08 29.39
CA CYS A 283 -21.15 9.96 29.45
C CYS A 283 -21.66 10.04 30.90
N THR A 284 -21.84 11.27 31.38
CA THR A 284 -22.54 11.60 32.63
C THR A 284 -24.04 11.80 32.39
N GLU A 285 -24.86 11.54 33.42
CA GLU A 285 -26.33 11.71 33.37
C GLU A 285 -26.74 13.15 33.04
N GLU A 286 -25.94 14.13 33.44
CA GLU A 286 -26.17 15.56 33.20
C GLU A 286 -26.01 15.97 31.73
N ASN A 287 -25.16 15.27 30.97
CA ASN A 287 -24.84 15.61 29.58
C ASN A 287 -25.83 14.98 28.58
N GLY A 288 -26.48 13.87 28.92
CA GLY A 288 -27.45 13.20 28.04
C GLY A 288 -26.90 12.75 26.68
N ARG A 289 -25.57 12.57 26.56
CA ARG A 289 -24.88 12.22 25.30
C ARG A 289 -24.53 10.73 25.24
N THR A 290 -24.68 10.15 24.05
CA THR A 290 -24.35 8.75 23.72
C THR A 290 -22.84 8.55 23.50
N PHE A 291 -22.38 7.30 23.50
CA PHE A 291 -21.05 6.90 23.01
C PHE A 291 -21.14 5.85 21.88
N VAL A 292 -20.31 5.99 20.84
CA VAL A 292 -20.19 5.05 19.71
C VAL A 292 -18.72 4.74 19.48
N VAL A 293 -18.39 3.47 19.26
CA VAL A 293 -17.03 3.04 18.91
C VAL A 293 -17.01 2.59 17.46
N ILE A 294 -16.11 3.15 16.68
CA ILE A 294 -15.79 2.78 15.31
C ILE A 294 -14.39 2.18 15.32
N ASN A 295 -14.25 0.90 15.02
CA ASN A 295 -12.95 0.24 14.99
C ASN A 295 -12.59 -0.16 13.56
N GLN A 296 -11.37 0.16 13.13
CA GLN A 296 -10.90 -0.30 11.83
C GLN A 296 -10.70 -1.82 11.83
N LYS A 297 -10.23 -2.37 12.95
CA LYS A 297 -10.02 -3.81 13.16
C LYS A 297 -11.27 -4.48 13.72
N GLY A 298 -11.25 -5.81 13.77
CA GLY A 298 -12.38 -6.59 14.24
C GLY A 298 -12.62 -6.48 15.75
N ILE A 299 -13.76 -7.01 16.19
CA ILE A 299 -14.19 -7.09 17.58
C ILE A 299 -14.74 -8.49 17.81
N ASP A 300 -14.23 -9.20 18.82
CA ASP A 300 -14.66 -10.55 19.10
C ASP A 300 -16.06 -10.61 19.79
N PRO A 301 -16.77 -11.75 19.72
CA PRO A 301 -18.08 -11.88 20.36
C PRO A 301 -18.10 -11.61 21.87
N PRO A 302 -17.10 -12.07 22.68
CA PRO A 302 -17.04 -11.72 24.11
C PRO A 302 -16.90 -10.22 24.37
N SER A 303 -16.04 -9.51 23.63
CA SER A 303 -15.91 -8.04 23.78
C SER A 303 -17.19 -7.33 23.36
N LEU A 304 -17.87 -7.80 22.32
CA LEU A 304 -19.18 -7.28 21.92
C LEU A 304 -20.22 -7.46 23.03
N GLU A 305 -20.22 -8.61 23.72
CA GLU A 305 -21.10 -8.87 24.85
C GLU A 305 -20.78 -7.95 26.04
N MET A 306 -19.50 -7.70 26.34
CA MET A 306 -19.11 -6.75 27.39
C MET A 306 -19.58 -5.33 27.09
N LEU A 307 -19.43 -4.87 25.84
CA LEU A 307 -19.91 -3.56 25.41
C LEU A 307 -21.44 -3.48 25.43
N ALA A 308 -22.14 -4.53 24.98
CA ALA A 308 -23.59 -4.58 24.98
C ALA A 308 -24.17 -4.66 26.40
N ARG A 309 -23.51 -5.36 27.33
CA ARG A 309 -23.92 -5.45 28.73
C ARG A 309 -23.89 -4.08 29.42
N GLU A 310 -22.84 -3.30 29.20
CA GLU A 310 -22.75 -1.94 29.76
C GLU A 310 -23.90 -1.04 29.25
N GLU A 311 -24.34 -1.22 28.00
CA GLU A 311 -25.54 -0.51 27.51
C GLU A 311 -26.82 -0.98 28.20
N ARG A 312 -26.96 -2.29 28.45
CA ARG A 312 -28.14 -2.87 29.10
C ARG A 312 -28.25 -2.44 30.57
N GLU A 313 -27.16 -2.46 31.32
CA GLU A 313 -27.16 -2.12 32.75
C GLU A 313 -27.61 -0.66 32.96
N ARG A 314 -27.12 0.28 32.15
CA ARG A 314 -27.56 1.69 32.21
C ARG A 314 -29.00 1.91 31.73
N ALA A 315 -29.48 1.09 30.81
CA ALA A 315 -30.88 1.13 30.36
C ALA A 315 -31.86 0.65 31.45
N LEU A 316 -31.40 -0.20 32.39
CA LEU A 316 -32.20 -0.69 33.53
C LEU A 316 -32.23 0.30 34.69
N ASP A 317 -31.20 1.13 34.87
CA ASP A 317 -31.12 2.19 35.90
C ASP A 317 -31.99 3.44 35.58
N GLY A 318 -32.85 3.38 34.56
CA GLY A 318 -33.83 4.43 34.25
C GLY A 318 -33.30 5.59 33.39
N SER A 319 -32.04 5.52 32.96
CA SER A 319 -31.50 6.40 31.92
C SER A 319 -31.86 5.87 30.53
N GLN A 320 -32.17 6.74 29.56
CA GLN A 320 -32.75 6.35 28.26
C GLN A 320 -31.91 5.28 27.53
N PRO A 321 -32.54 4.30 26.84
CA PRO A 321 -31.83 3.19 26.23
C PRO A 321 -30.96 3.61 25.02
N PHE A 322 -29.66 3.32 25.11
CA PHE A 322 -28.57 3.77 24.24
C PHE A 322 -27.98 2.68 23.33
N GLY A 323 -28.02 2.92 22.03
CA GLY A 323 -27.35 2.28 20.87
C GLY A 323 -25.84 2.27 20.85
N SER A 324 -25.26 1.27 20.20
CA SER A 324 -23.92 1.40 19.63
C SER A 324 -23.90 0.77 18.24
N GLN A 325 -23.43 1.52 17.24
CA GLN A 325 -23.13 1.00 15.90
C GLN A 325 -21.62 0.95 15.75
N CYS A 326 -21.06 -0.25 15.72
CA CYS A 326 -19.67 -0.48 15.31
C CYS A 326 -19.65 -0.77 13.81
N PRO A 327 -19.11 0.11 12.95
CA PRO A 327 -18.54 -0.33 11.69
C PRO A 327 -17.14 -0.90 11.97
N SER A 328 -16.94 -2.14 11.56
CA SER A 328 -15.61 -2.63 11.20
C SER A 328 -15.31 -2.15 9.77
N LEU A 329 -14.06 -1.74 9.52
CA LEU A 329 -13.48 -1.33 8.24
C LEU A 329 -13.95 0.02 7.65
N LEU A 330 -13.14 1.05 7.92
CA LEU A 330 -12.82 2.12 6.96
C LEU A 330 -11.38 2.61 7.22
N ARG A 331 -10.63 2.80 6.14
CA ARG A 331 -9.31 3.45 6.13
C ARG A 331 -9.53 4.96 6.32
N PRO A 332 -8.94 5.62 7.32
CA PRO A 332 -8.75 7.06 7.24
C PRO A 332 -7.67 7.40 6.21
N PRO A 333 -7.69 8.60 5.58
CA PRO A 333 -6.55 9.09 4.82
C PRO A 333 -5.37 9.24 5.77
N VAL A 334 -4.25 8.62 5.42
CA VAL A 334 -2.99 8.70 6.15
C VAL A 334 -2.51 10.16 6.12
N PRO A 335 -2.28 10.83 7.27
CA PRO A 335 -1.42 12.00 7.26
C PRO A 335 0.00 11.49 7.03
N SER A 336 0.64 12.00 5.98
CA SER A 336 2.08 11.85 5.80
C SER A 336 2.81 12.37 7.05
N ASP A 337 3.70 11.54 7.59
CA ASP A 337 4.55 11.87 8.73
C ASP A 337 5.40 13.14 8.51
N SER A 338 5.79 13.71 9.66
CA SER A 338 6.82 14.75 9.89
C SER A 338 6.40 16.22 9.76
N CYS A 339 6.09 16.83 10.90
CA CYS A 339 6.59 18.16 11.28
C CYS A 339 6.37 18.37 12.78
N SER A 340 7.43 18.15 13.56
CA SER A 340 7.60 18.79 14.86
C SER A 340 7.99 20.25 14.63
N SER A 341 7.22 21.20 15.15
CA SER A 341 7.72 22.48 15.67
C SER A 341 6.59 23.32 16.25
N ASN A 342 6.90 23.86 17.43
CA ASN A 342 6.14 24.80 18.23
C ASN A 342 5.74 26.06 17.45
N ASP A 343 4.51 26.55 17.66
CA ASP A 343 4.19 27.99 17.57
C ASP A 343 2.92 28.33 18.39
N PRO A 344 3.02 29.13 19.47
CA PRO A 344 1.89 29.58 20.26
C PRO A 344 1.45 30.99 19.84
N HIS A 345 0.89 31.15 18.65
CA HIS A 345 0.33 32.44 18.22
C HIS A 345 -0.94 32.29 17.38
N LEU A 346 -2.00 31.72 17.96
CA LEU A 346 -3.35 31.87 17.43
C LEU A 346 -4.43 31.86 18.52
N ALA A 347 -4.19 32.58 19.61
CA ALA A 347 -5.15 32.73 20.69
C ALA A 347 -5.25 34.20 21.17
N GLN A 348 -5.56 35.13 20.27
CA GLN A 348 -5.99 36.48 20.67
C GLN A 348 -6.66 37.29 19.55
N ALA A 349 -7.92 36.96 19.25
CA ALA A 349 -8.94 37.87 18.71
C ALA A 349 -10.22 37.02 18.63
N ILE A 350 -11.24 37.22 19.45
CA ILE A 350 -12.30 38.20 19.21
C ILE A 350 -13.11 38.31 20.52
N ARG A 351 -13.11 39.49 21.16
CA ARG A 351 -14.07 39.87 22.21
C ARG A 351 -14.65 41.24 21.89
N GLY A 352 -15.99 41.34 21.93
CA GLY A 352 -16.80 42.56 21.85
C GLY A 352 -17.47 42.70 20.49
N ARG A 353 -18.77 42.94 20.35
CA ARG A 353 -19.71 43.74 21.15
C ARG A 353 -21.17 43.34 20.88
N ALA A 354 -22.04 43.63 21.84
CA ALA A 354 -23.49 43.49 21.78
C ALA A 354 -24.17 44.57 20.92
N GLY A 355 -25.34 44.24 20.36
CA GLY A 355 -26.29 45.18 19.80
C GLY A 355 -27.54 44.45 19.27
N ASN A 356 -28.66 44.59 19.96
CA ASN A 356 -30.01 44.22 19.50
C ASN A 356 -30.78 45.54 19.27
N PRO A 357 -31.68 45.65 18.27
CA PRO A 357 -33.08 45.38 18.62
C PRO A 357 -33.94 44.79 17.48
N GLY A 358 -34.79 43.84 17.85
CA GLY A 358 -36.24 43.92 17.61
C GLY A 358 -36.80 43.59 16.23
N GLY A 359 -37.36 42.37 16.09
CA GLY A 359 -38.36 42.03 15.07
C GLY A 359 -38.54 40.52 14.92
N ARG A 360 -39.64 39.95 15.41
CA ARG A 360 -39.99 38.53 15.17
C ARG A 360 -40.57 38.37 13.76
N PRO A 361 -40.10 37.37 13.00
CA PRO A 361 -41.03 36.37 12.49
C PRO A 361 -40.48 34.93 12.55
N LEU A 362 -41.33 34.01 13.05
CA LEU A 362 -41.44 32.56 12.81
C LEU A 362 -40.16 31.78 12.42
N GLU A 363 -39.62 31.00 13.37
CA GLU A 363 -38.42 30.16 13.22
C GLU A 363 -38.65 28.89 12.38
N PRO A 364 -37.85 28.64 11.31
CA PRO A 364 -37.50 27.30 10.90
C PRO A 364 -36.35 26.80 11.79
N CYS A 365 -36.46 25.58 12.33
CA CYS A 365 -35.50 24.95 13.26
C CYS A 365 -34.03 25.18 12.84
N SER A 366 -33.37 26.13 13.49
CA SER A 366 -31.96 26.43 13.33
C SER A 366 -31.14 25.41 14.12
N TRP A 367 -30.25 24.69 13.43
CA TRP A 367 -29.20 23.92 14.08
C TRP A 367 -28.20 24.91 14.71
N PRO A 368 -27.74 24.70 15.95
CA PRO A 368 -26.74 25.58 16.54
C PRO A 368 -25.40 25.42 15.82
N ASP A 369 -24.87 26.53 15.26
CA ASP A 369 -23.54 26.71 14.65
C ASP A 369 -22.39 26.58 15.67
N LYS A 370 -22.35 25.46 16.38
CA LYS A 370 -21.20 25.05 17.18
C LYS A 370 -21.05 23.54 17.00
N LEU A 371 -20.27 23.14 16.00
CA LEU A 371 -19.59 21.86 16.04
C LEU A 371 -18.87 21.81 17.39
N GLY A 372 -19.38 20.95 18.28
CA GLY A 372 -18.85 20.75 19.61
C GLY A 372 -17.35 20.52 19.51
N GLY A 373 -16.58 21.27 20.29
CA GLY A 373 -15.14 21.17 20.30
C GLY A 373 -14.70 19.72 20.49
N VAL A 374 -13.66 19.34 19.74
CA VAL A 374 -12.87 18.16 20.06
C VAL A 374 -12.44 18.32 21.51
N VAL A 375 -12.94 17.46 22.39
CA VAL A 375 -12.41 17.36 23.75
C VAL A 375 -11.14 16.53 23.61
N GLU A 376 -10.04 17.20 23.28
CA GLU A 376 -8.72 16.64 23.52
C GLU A 376 -8.57 16.57 25.04
N ILE A 377 -8.73 15.36 25.57
CA ILE A 377 -8.38 15.06 26.95
C ILE A 377 -6.84 15.06 26.96
N PRO A 378 -6.18 15.97 27.70
CA PRO A 378 -4.75 15.85 27.90
C PRO A 378 -4.52 14.50 28.59
N LEU A 379 -3.86 13.58 27.89
CA LEU A 379 -3.21 12.48 28.57
C LEU A 379 -2.11 13.16 29.40
N GLU A 380 -2.30 13.25 30.71
CA GLU A 380 -1.16 13.34 31.62
C GLU A 380 -0.43 12.00 31.48
N GLU A 381 0.39 11.91 30.45
CA GLU A 381 1.49 10.97 30.41
C GLU A 381 2.40 11.41 31.57
N GLU A 382 2.58 10.55 32.56
CA GLU A 382 3.77 10.66 33.39
C GLU A 382 4.95 10.61 32.41
N GLU A 383 5.61 11.75 32.23
CA GLU A 383 6.82 11.88 31.43
C GLU A 383 7.85 10.93 32.03
N ALA A 384 7.93 9.71 31.49
CA ALA A 384 9.17 8.97 31.51
C ALA A 384 10.15 9.86 30.73
N GLU A 385 11.14 10.42 31.43
CA GLU A 385 12.20 11.23 30.83
C GLU A 385 12.72 10.53 29.57
N GLU A 386 12.32 11.03 28.40
CA GLU A 386 12.94 10.64 27.14
C GLU A 386 14.35 11.22 27.17
N GLU A 387 15.32 10.39 27.52
CA GLU A 387 16.72 10.69 27.25
C GLU A 387 16.84 11.07 25.76
N ALA A 388 17.27 12.31 25.51
CA ALA A 388 17.54 12.80 24.17
C ALA A 388 18.49 11.82 23.47
N LYS A 389 17.98 11.10 22.47
CA LYS A 389 18.82 10.24 21.62
C LYS A 389 19.92 11.13 21.05
N PRO A 390 21.21 10.82 21.28
CA PRO A 390 22.29 11.58 20.68
C PRO A 390 22.13 11.52 19.15
N GLU A 391 22.23 12.66 18.48
CA GLU A 391 22.27 12.71 17.02
C GLU A 391 23.37 11.76 16.55
N MET A 392 22.96 10.69 15.85
CA MET A 392 23.93 9.74 15.33
C MET A 392 24.79 10.47 14.29
N PRO A 393 26.13 10.38 14.39
CA PRO A 393 27.00 10.97 13.39
C PRO A 393 26.67 10.38 12.01
N GLU A 394 26.82 11.19 10.95
CA GLU A 394 26.67 10.72 9.57
C GLU A 394 27.38 9.38 9.39
N LYS A 395 26.61 8.35 9.05
CA LYS A 395 27.07 6.96 8.98
C LYS A 395 28.14 6.85 7.90
N ARG A 396 29.41 6.97 8.29
CA ARG A 396 30.53 6.65 7.40
C ARG A 396 30.51 5.15 7.17
N VAL A 397 30.44 4.73 5.91
CA VAL A 397 30.56 3.32 5.56
C VAL A 397 31.87 2.77 6.14
N PRO A 398 31.83 1.69 6.96
CA PRO A 398 32.99 1.21 7.70
C PRO A 398 34.02 0.46 6.82
N TYR A 399 33.76 0.37 5.51
CA TYR A 399 34.58 -0.34 4.54
C TYR A 399 35.10 0.59 3.44
N SER A 400 36.26 0.25 2.89
CA SER A 400 36.81 0.94 1.72
C SER A 400 36.33 0.28 0.43
N MET A 401 35.92 1.07 -0.56
CA MET A 401 35.47 0.60 -1.86
C MET A 401 36.39 1.12 -2.96
N HIS A 402 36.89 0.23 -3.80
CA HIS A 402 37.77 0.55 -4.91
C HIS A 402 37.17 0.00 -6.21
N ILE A 403 36.83 0.90 -7.15
CA ILE A 403 36.24 0.55 -8.44
C ILE A 403 37.30 0.75 -9.53
N VAL A 404 37.74 -0.36 -10.13
CA VAL A 404 38.71 -0.37 -11.23
C VAL A 404 37.99 -0.65 -12.53
N THR A 405 38.13 0.26 -13.50
CA THR A 405 37.41 0.15 -14.78
C THR A 405 38.40 0.00 -15.93
N GLN A 406 38.26 -1.07 -16.71
CA GLN A 406 39.02 -1.36 -17.92
C GLN A 406 38.08 -1.29 -19.14
N LEU A 407 37.97 -0.09 -19.71
CA LEU A 407 37.24 0.17 -20.95
C LEU A 407 38.21 0.20 -22.16
N PRO A 408 37.76 -0.18 -23.37
CA PRO A 408 38.51 0.06 -24.59
C PRO A 408 38.86 1.56 -24.71
N GLN A 409 40.09 1.88 -25.13
CA GLN A 409 40.65 3.24 -25.27
C GLN A 409 41.19 3.93 -23.98
N HIS A 410 41.58 3.18 -22.94
CA HIS A 410 42.23 3.74 -21.73
C HIS A 410 41.43 4.85 -20.99
N LYS A 411 40.10 4.89 -21.16
CA LYS A 411 39.25 5.79 -20.38
C LYS A 411 38.90 5.14 -19.04
N HIS A 412 39.44 5.67 -17.95
CA HIS A 412 38.96 5.37 -16.61
C HIS A 412 37.69 6.19 -16.32
N LEU A 413 36.74 5.62 -15.59
CA LEU A 413 35.59 6.38 -15.11
C LEU A 413 36.06 7.40 -14.06
N HIS A 414 35.90 8.70 -14.36
CA HIS A 414 36.17 9.79 -13.41
C HIS A 414 35.26 9.67 -12.17
N GLU A 415 35.74 10.15 -11.02
CA GLU A 415 35.03 10.12 -9.73
C GLU A 415 33.63 10.75 -9.78
N GLU A 416 33.43 11.76 -10.63
CA GLU A 416 32.14 12.45 -10.79
C GLU A 416 31.19 11.79 -11.79
N SER A 417 31.57 10.68 -12.42
CA SER A 417 30.73 10.05 -13.45
C SER A 417 29.46 9.44 -12.85
N ASN A 418 28.30 9.75 -13.45
CA ASN A 418 27.00 9.18 -13.07
C ASN A 418 26.98 7.65 -13.02
N ALA A 419 27.76 6.98 -13.89
CA ALA A 419 27.85 5.52 -13.90
C ALA A 419 28.60 4.96 -12.69
N ARG A 420 29.57 5.70 -12.13
CA ARG A 420 30.27 5.31 -10.90
C ARG A 420 29.36 5.50 -9.68
N LYS A 421 28.72 6.66 -9.55
CA LYS A 421 27.74 6.93 -8.48
C LYS A 421 26.62 5.88 -8.45
N PHE A 422 26.11 5.50 -9.62
CA PHE A 422 25.11 4.43 -9.74
C PHE A 422 25.59 3.08 -9.19
N ILE A 423 26.83 2.67 -9.47
CA ILE A 423 27.41 1.43 -8.95
C ILE A 423 27.61 1.52 -7.43
N GLU A 424 28.07 2.68 -6.95
CA GLU A 424 28.30 2.93 -5.52
C GLU A 424 26.98 2.88 -4.72
N GLU A 425 25.94 3.59 -5.16
CA GLU A 425 24.61 3.58 -4.53
C GLU A 425 24.00 2.18 -4.49
N LYS A 426 24.10 1.42 -5.58
CA LYS A 426 23.59 0.05 -5.67
C LYS A 426 24.32 -0.91 -4.74
N LEU A 427 25.64 -0.77 -4.59
CA LEU A 427 26.42 -1.58 -3.66
C LEU A 427 26.14 -1.22 -2.20
N VAL A 428 26.03 0.08 -1.88
CA VAL A 428 25.65 0.54 -0.54
C VAL A 428 24.28 -0.04 -0.16
N GLY A 429 23.26 0.10 -1.00
CA GLY A 429 21.93 -0.46 -0.75
C GLY A 429 21.90 -2.00 -0.66
N ALA A 430 22.80 -2.69 -1.36
CA ALA A 430 22.94 -4.14 -1.24
C ALA A 430 23.54 -4.56 0.12
N PHE A 431 24.39 -3.71 0.70
CA PHE A 431 25.20 -4.00 1.88
C PHE A 431 24.67 -3.43 3.20
N GLU A 432 23.61 -2.63 3.22
CA GLU A 432 23.02 -2.02 4.43
C GLU A 432 22.86 -2.98 5.63
N ASN A 433 22.58 -4.27 5.37
CA ASN A 433 22.38 -5.30 6.41
C ASN A 433 23.62 -6.20 6.70
N PHE A 434 24.75 -5.91 6.04
CA PHE A 434 25.99 -6.68 6.06
C PHE A 434 27.25 -5.81 6.28
N GLU A 435 27.09 -4.52 6.57
CA GLU A 435 28.20 -3.56 6.72
C GLU A 435 29.26 -4.04 7.72
N ASP A 436 28.84 -4.61 8.86
CA ASP A 436 29.72 -5.14 9.91
C ASP A 436 30.61 -6.31 9.46
N LEU A 437 30.25 -6.99 8.37
CA LEU A 437 30.98 -8.14 7.85
C LEU A 437 32.04 -7.75 6.82
N ILE A 438 31.95 -6.56 6.23
CA ILE A 438 32.71 -6.16 5.04
C ILE A 438 33.84 -5.22 5.47
N ARG A 439 35.06 -5.48 4.99
CA ARG A 439 36.25 -4.64 5.27
C ARG A 439 36.73 -3.89 4.04
N HIS A 440 36.78 -4.57 2.89
CA HIS A 440 37.24 -3.98 1.63
C HIS A 440 36.46 -4.57 0.45
N VAL A 441 36.02 -3.70 -0.45
CA VAL A 441 35.27 -4.06 -1.67
C VAL A 441 36.08 -3.63 -2.88
N GLU A 442 36.48 -4.59 -3.71
CA GLU A 442 37.17 -4.32 -4.98
C GLU A 442 36.30 -4.78 -6.15
N VAL A 443 35.95 -3.85 -7.04
CA VAL A 443 35.12 -4.12 -8.22
C VAL A 443 35.91 -3.81 -9.47
N HIS A 444 36.23 -4.83 -10.25
CA HIS A 444 36.82 -4.70 -11.57
C HIS A 444 35.74 -4.83 -12.65
N LEU A 445 35.49 -3.73 -13.36
CA LEU A 445 34.62 -3.70 -14.52
C LEU A 445 35.47 -3.82 -15.79
N GLN A 446 35.26 -4.89 -16.57
CA GLN A 446 35.98 -5.15 -17.81
C GLN A 446 34.98 -5.23 -18.98
N VAL A 447 35.23 -4.47 -20.05
CA VAL A 447 34.42 -4.55 -21.27
C VAL A 447 35.20 -5.33 -22.33
N SER A 448 34.70 -6.51 -22.71
CA SER A 448 35.30 -7.37 -23.74
C SER A 448 34.46 -7.33 -25.03
N PRO A 449 35.00 -6.85 -26.15
CA PRO A 449 34.25 -6.75 -27.40
C PRO A 449 33.95 -8.09 -28.10
N HIS A 450 34.47 -9.24 -27.63
CA HIS A 450 34.42 -10.53 -28.37
C HIS A 450 34.08 -11.77 -27.51
N PHE A 451 33.27 -11.66 -26.46
CA PHE A 451 32.93 -12.82 -25.63
C PHE A 451 31.85 -13.72 -26.28
N HIS A 452 32.19 -14.98 -26.55
CA HIS A 452 31.28 -16.02 -27.05
C HIS A 452 31.16 -17.17 -26.03
N ARG A 453 29.93 -17.56 -25.69
CA ARG A 453 29.66 -18.69 -24.79
C ARG A 453 29.60 -19.99 -25.58
N GLU A 454 30.63 -20.83 -25.48
CA GLU A 454 30.54 -22.20 -26.00
C GLU A 454 29.59 -23.05 -25.15
N LYS A 455 28.68 -23.78 -25.81
CA LYS A 455 27.75 -24.70 -25.16
C LYS A 455 28.46 -26.05 -25.01
N ARG A 456 28.50 -26.63 -23.80
CA ARG A 456 28.90 -28.03 -23.63
C ARG A 456 27.90 -28.94 -24.37
N PRO A 457 28.34 -29.92 -25.16
CA PRO A 457 27.46 -30.79 -25.94
C PRO A 457 26.63 -31.78 -25.09
N ASP A 458 26.96 -31.97 -23.81
CA ASP A 458 26.38 -33.04 -23.01
C ASP A 458 25.19 -32.57 -22.14
N LYS A 459 24.04 -32.32 -22.77
CA LYS A 459 22.75 -32.47 -22.09
C LYS A 459 21.73 -33.04 -23.08
N VAL A 460 21.48 -34.34 -22.95
CA VAL A 460 20.38 -35.04 -23.62
C VAL A 460 19.06 -34.35 -23.21
N PRO A 461 18.15 -34.03 -24.15
CA PRO A 461 16.86 -33.43 -23.83
C PRO A 461 16.06 -34.40 -22.94
N LYS A 462 15.38 -33.86 -21.92
CA LYS A 462 14.43 -34.63 -21.12
C LYS A 462 13.19 -34.90 -21.98
N THR A 463 12.94 -36.17 -22.29
CA THR A 463 11.67 -36.64 -22.85
C THR A 463 10.57 -36.43 -21.81
N THR A 464 9.50 -35.75 -22.20
CA THR A 464 8.31 -35.57 -21.34
C THR A 464 7.19 -36.40 -21.95
N MET A 465 6.55 -37.26 -21.16
CA MET A 465 5.46 -38.13 -21.59
C MET A 465 4.14 -37.36 -21.55
N THR A 466 3.31 -37.51 -22.58
CA THR A 466 1.91 -37.05 -22.59
C THR A 466 1.00 -38.24 -22.87
N VAL A 467 -0.22 -38.18 -22.32
CA VAL A 467 -1.25 -39.21 -22.50
C VAL A 467 -2.27 -38.70 -23.52
N ASP A 468 -2.54 -39.49 -24.55
CA ASP A 468 -3.52 -39.14 -25.58
C ASP A 468 -4.96 -39.45 -25.09
N GLU A 469 -6.00 -38.97 -25.78
CA GLU A 469 -7.41 -39.09 -25.35
C GLU A 469 -7.93 -40.55 -25.25
N GLU A 470 -7.16 -41.54 -25.72
CA GLU A 470 -7.44 -42.98 -25.59
C GLU A 470 -6.62 -43.67 -24.48
N GLY A 471 -5.78 -42.93 -23.74
CA GLY A 471 -5.12 -43.40 -22.52
C GLY A 471 -3.72 -44.03 -22.68
N ASP A 472 -3.13 -44.00 -23.87
CA ASP A 472 -1.77 -44.49 -24.11
C ASP A 472 -0.71 -43.36 -24.00
N GLU A 473 0.46 -43.69 -23.44
CA GLU A 473 1.59 -42.77 -23.25
C GLU A 473 2.45 -42.67 -24.52
N VAL A 474 2.56 -41.47 -25.11
CA VAL A 474 3.36 -41.22 -26.32
C VAL A 474 4.50 -40.22 -26.02
N PRO A 475 5.76 -40.49 -26.42
CA PRO A 475 6.87 -39.58 -26.20
C PRO A 475 6.85 -38.39 -27.18
N MET A 476 6.83 -37.16 -26.67
CA MET A 476 6.99 -35.94 -27.47
C MET A 476 8.48 -35.58 -27.60
N GLU A 477 9.05 -35.67 -28.81
CA GLU A 477 10.40 -35.15 -29.10
C GLU A 477 10.37 -33.63 -29.34
N VAL A 478 10.88 -32.85 -28.38
CA VAL A 478 11.07 -31.41 -28.55
C VAL A 478 12.44 -31.16 -29.21
N GLN A 479 12.47 -30.92 -30.52
CA GLN A 479 13.66 -30.44 -31.22
C GLN A 479 13.97 -28.99 -30.80
N GLN A 480 14.91 -28.81 -29.87
CA GLN A 480 15.49 -27.49 -29.57
C GLN A 480 16.67 -27.21 -30.51
N GLU A 481 16.44 -26.39 -31.54
CA GLU A 481 17.52 -25.88 -32.41
C GLU A 481 18.51 -25.00 -31.62
N ALA A 482 19.80 -25.24 -31.86
CA ALA A 482 20.91 -24.54 -31.23
C ALA A 482 21.05 -23.10 -31.78
N GLY A 483 20.33 -22.16 -31.17
CA GLY A 483 20.57 -20.72 -31.40
C GLY A 483 21.85 -20.23 -30.72
N HIS A 484 22.76 -19.63 -31.49
CA HIS A 484 23.87 -18.84 -30.93
C HIS A 484 23.31 -17.57 -30.25
N LYS A 485 23.48 -17.45 -28.93
CA LYS A 485 23.16 -16.22 -28.18
C LYS A 485 24.21 -15.15 -28.52
N MET A 486 23.79 -13.96 -28.96
CA MET A 486 24.69 -12.85 -29.27
C MET A 486 25.35 -12.24 -28.03
N LEU A 487 26.58 -11.77 -28.30
CA LEU A 487 27.58 -11.02 -27.54
C LEU A 487 27.13 -10.32 -26.23
N THR A 488 27.75 -10.72 -25.12
CA THR A 488 27.70 -10.04 -23.82
C THR A 488 29.00 -9.25 -23.61
N PRO A 489 29.01 -7.91 -23.70
CA PRO A 489 30.25 -7.14 -23.67
C PRO A 489 30.71 -6.80 -22.25
N PHE A 490 29.83 -6.78 -21.25
CA PHE A 490 30.16 -6.36 -19.88
C PHE A 490 30.45 -7.57 -18.99
N ILE A 491 31.67 -7.62 -18.46
CA ILE A 491 32.11 -8.61 -17.47
C ILE A 491 32.45 -7.85 -16.19
N VAL A 492 31.77 -8.21 -15.09
CA VAL A 492 32.03 -7.63 -13.78
C VAL A 492 32.68 -8.68 -12.89
N LYS A 493 33.86 -8.35 -12.37
CA LYS A 493 34.58 -9.14 -11.37
C LYS A 493 34.55 -8.37 -10.07
N ALA A 494 33.80 -8.86 -9.09
CA ALA A 494 33.77 -8.27 -7.76
C ALA A 494 34.40 -9.23 -6.75
N THR A 495 35.25 -8.68 -5.90
CA THR A 495 35.91 -9.37 -4.80
C THR A 495 35.62 -8.60 -3.52
N LEU A 496 34.95 -9.25 -2.58
CA LEU A 496 34.70 -8.73 -1.24
C LEU A 496 35.68 -9.38 -0.28
N THR A 497 36.36 -8.56 0.53
CA THR A 497 37.17 -9.04 1.66
C THR A 497 36.39 -8.79 2.94
N LEU A 498 36.03 -9.88 3.61
CA LEU A 498 35.30 -9.84 4.88
C LEU A 498 36.23 -9.50 6.06
N ALA A 499 35.65 -9.14 7.19
CA ALA A 499 36.38 -8.81 8.42
C ALA A 499 37.26 -9.96 8.93
N ASN A 500 36.88 -11.21 8.66
CA ASN A 500 37.65 -12.42 8.97
C ASN A 500 38.74 -12.75 7.93
N HIS A 501 39.09 -11.81 7.05
CA HIS A 501 40.02 -11.98 5.92
C HIS A 501 39.61 -12.99 4.85
N HIS A 502 38.40 -13.58 4.94
CA HIS A 502 37.87 -14.45 3.91
C HIS A 502 37.44 -13.63 2.68
N LYS A 503 37.81 -14.09 1.48
CA LYS A 503 37.48 -13.42 0.22
C LYS A 503 36.26 -14.07 -0.42
N VAL A 504 35.20 -13.30 -0.62
CA VAL A 504 34.01 -13.70 -1.37
C VAL A 504 34.11 -13.06 -2.75
N ALA A 505 34.39 -13.86 -3.77
CA ALA A 505 34.46 -13.43 -5.16
C ALA A 505 33.31 -14.00 -5.97
N LEU A 506 32.87 -13.28 -7.00
CA LEU A 506 31.95 -13.81 -8.00
C LEU A 506 32.57 -15.05 -8.67
N THR A 507 31.94 -16.21 -8.51
CA THR A 507 32.44 -17.45 -9.09
C THR A 507 32.13 -17.49 -10.59
N ASN A 508 33.18 -17.60 -11.42
CA ASN A 508 33.13 -17.53 -12.89
C ASN A 508 32.45 -16.24 -13.42
N PRO A 509 33.19 -15.11 -13.51
CA PRO A 509 32.64 -13.83 -14.00
C PRO A 509 32.09 -13.93 -15.44
N GLU A 510 32.57 -14.90 -16.21
CA GLU A 510 32.10 -15.22 -17.56
C GLU A 510 30.66 -15.76 -17.62
N LYS A 511 30.16 -16.40 -16.56
CA LYS A 511 28.77 -16.89 -16.49
C LYS A 511 27.77 -15.78 -16.18
N HIS A 512 28.27 -14.66 -15.66
CA HIS A 512 27.49 -13.51 -15.20
C HIS A 512 27.60 -12.31 -16.15
N ALA A 513 28.13 -12.53 -17.36
CA ALA A 513 28.20 -11.50 -18.39
C ALA A 513 26.80 -11.12 -18.88
N GLN A 514 26.53 -9.82 -18.97
CA GLN A 514 25.22 -9.26 -19.36
C GLN A 514 25.35 -8.32 -20.56
N PRO A 515 24.26 -8.08 -21.31
CA PRO A 515 24.29 -7.23 -22.50
C PRO A 515 24.39 -5.73 -22.14
N SER A 516 23.90 -5.31 -20.97
CA SER A 516 23.98 -3.92 -20.49
C SER A 516 24.74 -3.79 -19.16
N LEU A 517 25.30 -2.62 -18.89
CA LEU A 517 26.01 -2.33 -17.63
C LEU A 517 25.05 -2.38 -16.42
N THR A 518 23.83 -1.89 -16.56
CA THR A 518 22.82 -1.87 -15.49
C THR A 518 22.44 -3.27 -15.06
N GLU A 519 22.14 -4.16 -16.02
CA GLU A 519 21.81 -5.56 -15.71
C GLU A 519 23.02 -6.32 -15.16
N ALA A 520 24.24 -5.99 -15.61
CA ALA A 520 25.46 -6.58 -15.08
C ALA A 520 25.67 -6.22 -13.60
N VAL A 521 25.40 -4.96 -13.25
CA VAL A 521 25.51 -4.46 -11.88
C VAL A 521 24.41 -5.04 -10.99
N ASP A 522 23.16 -5.05 -11.44
CA ASP A 522 22.04 -5.63 -10.68
C ASP A 522 22.27 -7.13 -10.42
N HIS A 523 22.63 -7.89 -11.46
CA HIS A 523 22.94 -9.32 -11.33
C HIS A 523 24.16 -9.56 -10.41
N MET A 524 25.19 -8.71 -10.45
CA MET A 524 26.30 -8.77 -9.51
C MET A 524 25.80 -8.56 -8.06
N THR A 525 25.02 -7.50 -7.82
CA THR A 525 24.55 -7.15 -6.47
C THR A 525 23.71 -8.26 -5.85
N ASP A 526 22.84 -8.90 -6.64
CA ASP A 526 22.02 -10.01 -6.17
C ASP A 526 22.85 -11.24 -5.79
N VAL A 527 23.86 -11.59 -6.59
CA VAL A 527 24.75 -12.72 -6.29
C VAL A 527 25.59 -12.44 -5.06
N LEU A 528 26.15 -11.24 -4.94
CA LEU A 528 26.92 -10.85 -3.74
C LEU A 528 26.04 -10.84 -2.49
N ARG A 529 24.80 -10.35 -2.59
CA ARG A 529 23.83 -10.37 -1.49
C ARG A 529 23.49 -11.79 -1.06
N HIS A 530 23.31 -12.71 -2.01
CA HIS A 530 23.08 -14.13 -1.72
C HIS A 530 24.28 -14.75 -1.01
N SER A 531 25.49 -14.56 -1.52
CA SER A 531 26.71 -15.08 -0.89
C SER A 531 26.96 -14.51 0.50
N LEU A 532 26.68 -13.22 0.73
CA LEU A 532 26.77 -12.61 2.06
C LEU A 532 25.72 -13.16 3.05
N ARG A 533 24.51 -13.50 2.57
CA ARG A 533 23.48 -14.17 3.39
C ARG A 533 23.92 -15.58 3.79
N GLU A 534 24.44 -16.36 2.85
CA GLU A 534 24.96 -17.70 3.13
C GLU A 534 26.09 -17.65 4.16
N GLU A 535 27.02 -16.71 4.02
CA GLU A 535 28.16 -16.57 4.92
C GLU A 535 27.73 -16.05 6.31
N LYS A 536 26.77 -15.11 6.37
CA LYS A 536 26.15 -14.67 7.64
C LYS A 536 25.46 -15.83 8.35
N ASN A 537 24.71 -16.67 7.62
CA ASN A 537 24.06 -17.85 8.17
C ASN A 537 25.06 -18.89 8.67
N ARG A 538 26.19 -19.08 7.98
CA ARG A 538 27.31 -19.92 8.44
C ARG A 538 27.98 -19.37 9.69
N MET A 539 28.15 -18.06 9.82
CA MET A 539 28.67 -17.45 11.05
C MET A 539 27.71 -17.59 12.22
N ILE A 540 26.40 -17.44 11.99
CA ILE A 540 25.40 -17.62 13.04
C ILE A 540 25.37 -19.08 13.50
N SER A 541 25.45 -20.04 12.57
CA SER A 541 25.48 -21.46 12.93
C SER A 541 26.77 -21.86 13.63
N SER A 542 27.93 -21.32 13.23
CA SER A 542 29.20 -21.56 13.91
C SER A 542 29.24 -20.91 15.29
N LYS A 543 28.73 -19.67 15.46
CA LYS A 543 28.59 -19.02 16.78
C LYS A 543 27.65 -19.81 17.69
N ARG A 544 26.50 -20.27 17.18
CA ARG A 544 25.57 -21.13 17.96
C ARG A 544 26.22 -22.46 18.34
N LYS A 545 27.00 -23.06 17.45
CA LYS A 545 27.75 -24.29 17.74
C LYS A 545 28.87 -24.05 18.76
N ALA A 546 29.59 -22.95 18.65
CA ALA A 546 30.62 -22.56 19.62
C ALA A 546 30.02 -22.20 20.99
N GLN A 547 28.87 -21.55 21.03
CA GLN A 547 28.16 -21.22 22.27
C GLN A 547 27.54 -22.46 22.91
N LYS A 548 27.06 -23.41 22.10
CA LYS A 548 26.60 -24.72 22.56
C LYS A 548 27.76 -25.59 23.07
N ASN A 549 28.92 -25.53 22.42
CA ASN A 549 30.13 -26.22 22.86
C ASN A 549 30.72 -25.57 24.12
N ALA A 550 30.72 -24.23 24.23
CA ALA A 550 31.14 -23.54 25.44
C ALA A 550 30.21 -23.85 26.63
N LEU A 551 28.88 -23.90 26.41
CA LEU A 551 27.94 -24.37 27.43
C LEU A 551 28.13 -25.86 27.78
N ALA A 552 28.61 -26.67 26.84
CA ALA A 552 28.89 -28.09 27.09
C ALA A 552 30.23 -28.27 27.83
N ASP A 553 31.25 -27.48 27.49
CA ASP A 553 32.54 -27.45 28.18
C ASP A 553 32.40 -26.84 29.59
N ASP A 554 31.51 -25.86 29.80
CA ASP A 554 31.17 -25.32 31.13
C ASP A 554 30.39 -26.34 31.97
N MET A 555 29.57 -27.19 31.35
CA MET A 555 28.85 -28.29 32.01
C MET A 555 29.75 -29.49 32.31
N ASP A 556 30.69 -29.84 31.43
CA ASP A 556 31.70 -30.88 31.69
C ASP A 556 32.74 -30.39 32.72
N GLY A 557 33.10 -29.10 32.71
CA GLY A 557 33.94 -28.48 33.75
C GLY A 557 33.26 -28.44 35.13
N MET A 558 31.95 -28.18 35.18
CA MET A 558 31.17 -28.30 36.43
C MET A 558 31.07 -29.75 36.93
N LEU A 559 31.00 -30.74 36.03
CA LEU A 559 30.93 -32.15 36.42
C LEU A 559 32.25 -32.70 36.95
N ASP A 560 33.40 -32.22 36.45
CA ASP A 560 34.72 -32.60 36.96
C ASP A 560 35.08 -31.90 38.30
N ASP A 561 34.62 -30.66 38.49
CA ASP A 561 34.80 -29.93 39.76
C ASP A 561 33.83 -30.42 40.86
N ASP A 562 32.58 -30.75 40.52
CA ASP A 562 31.60 -31.30 41.49
C ASP A 562 31.93 -32.73 41.92
N TYR A 563 32.60 -33.54 41.09
CA TYR A 563 33.03 -34.89 41.49
C TYR A 563 34.21 -34.88 42.47
N ASN A 564 35.06 -33.85 42.43
CA ASN A 564 36.15 -33.66 43.41
C ASN A 564 35.71 -32.90 44.68
N LEU A 565 34.65 -32.08 44.60
CA LEU A 565 34.09 -31.38 45.77
C LEU A 565 33.16 -32.28 46.60
N ALA A 566 32.44 -33.23 45.97
CA ALA A 566 31.56 -34.16 46.67
C ALA A 566 32.30 -35.21 47.52
N VAL A 567 33.59 -35.48 47.27
CA VAL A 567 34.40 -36.39 48.10
C VAL A 567 35.05 -35.66 49.28
N SER A 568 35.08 -34.32 49.28
CA SER A 568 35.73 -33.50 50.33
C SER A 568 34.77 -32.82 51.30
N ASN A 569 33.47 -32.68 50.96
CA ASN A 569 32.48 -31.99 51.80
C ASN A 569 31.55 -32.89 52.64
N ASP A 570 31.76 -34.21 52.67
CA ASP A 570 31.09 -35.12 53.62
C ASP A 570 31.72 -35.08 55.05
N MET A 571 32.54 -34.07 55.34
CA MET A 571 33.11 -33.82 56.66
C MET A 571 33.01 -32.31 56.98
N ALA A 572 32.30 -32.00 58.09
CA ALA A 572 32.10 -30.68 58.73
C ALA A 572 30.98 -29.80 58.13
N GLU A 573 30.06 -29.18 58.88
CA GLU A 573 29.81 -29.01 60.32
C GLU A 573 28.36 -28.50 60.45
N SER A 574 27.54 -29.11 61.30
CA SER A 574 26.30 -28.49 61.82
C SER A 574 26.61 -27.77 63.13
N SER A 575 25.96 -26.64 63.38
CA SER A 575 26.28 -25.78 64.51
C SER A 575 26.02 -26.48 65.86
N PRO A 576 26.95 -26.38 66.84
CA PRO A 576 26.83 -27.08 68.14
C PRO A 576 25.64 -26.62 68.98
N GLU A 577 25.05 -25.46 68.68
CA GLU A 577 23.89 -24.92 69.41
C GLU A 577 22.56 -25.57 68.98
N GLU A 578 22.46 -26.01 67.71
CA GLU A 578 21.25 -26.65 67.17
C GLU A 578 21.14 -28.11 67.64
N ASN A 579 22.27 -28.80 67.73
CA ASN A 579 22.32 -30.18 68.23
C ASN A 579 21.98 -30.23 69.74
N ALA A 580 22.48 -29.29 70.54
CA ALA A 580 22.17 -29.21 71.97
C ALA A 580 20.68 -28.90 72.25
N ARG A 581 20.03 -28.10 71.39
CA ARG A 581 18.59 -27.82 71.49
C ARG A 581 17.73 -29.03 71.17
N MET A 582 18.14 -29.83 70.19
CA MET A 582 17.44 -31.05 69.82
C MET A 582 17.58 -32.12 70.90
N GLU A 583 18.77 -32.29 71.48
CA GLU A 583 19.04 -33.27 72.54
C GLU A 583 18.25 -32.98 73.84
N ALA A 584 18.16 -31.70 74.24
CA ALA A 584 17.32 -31.28 75.37
C ALA A 584 15.80 -31.44 75.12
N LEU A 585 15.39 -31.45 73.85
CA LEU A 585 14.00 -31.72 73.44
C LEU A 585 13.70 -33.22 73.53
N TYR A 586 14.64 -34.07 73.13
CA TYR A 586 14.52 -35.52 73.25
C TYR A 586 14.51 -35.99 74.72
N GLU A 587 15.38 -35.47 75.58
CA GLU A 587 15.38 -35.81 77.02
C GLU A 587 14.08 -35.42 77.74
N ARG A 588 13.44 -34.31 77.35
CA ARG A 588 12.13 -33.90 77.88
C ARG A 588 10.99 -34.81 77.43
N ILE A 589 11.09 -35.38 76.23
CA ILE A 589 10.09 -36.29 75.67
C ILE A 589 10.25 -37.68 76.32
N GLU A 590 11.48 -38.14 76.56
CA GLU A 590 11.74 -39.41 77.27
C GLU A 590 11.40 -39.35 78.76
N ALA A 591 11.53 -38.19 79.42
CA ALA A 591 11.14 -38.03 80.83
C ALA A 591 9.62 -37.94 81.05
N ALA A 592 8.84 -37.76 79.98
CA ALA A 592 7.37 -37.68 80.02
C ALA A 592 6.66 -38.99 79.62
N SER A 593 7.42 -40.05 79.32
CA SER A 593 6.99 -41.43 79.09
C SER A 593 7.54 -42.36 80.15
#